data_AF-A0A9P6ADP0-F1
#
_entry.id   AF-A0A9P6ADP0-F1
#
_cell.length_a   1.000
_cell.length_b   1.000
_cell.length_c   1.000
_cell.angle_alpha   90.00
_cell.angle_beta   90.00
_cell.angle_gamma   90.00
#
_symmetry.space_group_name_H-M   'P 1'
#
loop_
_entity.id
_entity.type
_entity.pdbx_description
1 polymer ?
#
loop_
_entity_poly.entity_id
_entity_poly.type
_entity_poly.pdbx_seq_one_letter_code
_entity_poly.pdbx_strand_id
1 'polypeptide(L)'
;LSLSSKISIHHFYDMLERLTDNTGLVPVPNKYKSFCRMVHEWRHLKMLKRASCGNDPSGMLGTASGELTVISPACPEPGVNLPEEW
;
A
#
# COMPACT_ATOMS: atom_id res chain seq x y z
N LEU A 1 23.37 10.42 5.84
CA LEU A 1 21.89 10.43 5.96
C LEU A 1 21.29 9.51 4.90
N SER A 2 21.15 8.19 5.15
CA SER A 2 20.71 7.27 4.08
C SER A 2 20.03 6.00 4.60
N LEU A 3 19.02 6.13 5.46
CA LEU A 3 18.21 4.97 5.85
C LEU A 3 16.75 5.31 6.16
N SER A 4 16.41 6.55 6.49
CA SER A 4 15.06 6.90 6.95
C SER A 4 13.94 6.73 5.91
N SER A 5 14.23 6.69 4.60
CA SER A 5 13.21 6.58 3.55
C SER A 5 12.79 5.14 3.18
N LYS A 6 13.50 4.12 3.67
CA LYS A 6 13.32 2.70 3.27
C LYS A 6 12.88 1.76 4.39
N ILE A 7 12.49 2.29 5.56
CA ILE A 7 12.28 1.47 6.77
C ILE A 7 10.79 1.36 7.15
N SER A 8 10.14 2.49 7.50
CA SER A 8 8.75 2.48 7.99
C SER A 8 8.01 3.77 7.62
N ILE A 9 6.68 3.71 7.59
CA ILE A 9 5.81 4.89 7.36
C ILE A 9 6.11 5.97 8.42
N HIS A 10 6.39 5.57 9.66
CA HIS A 10 6.77 6.48 10.74
C HIS A 10 8.07 7.23 10.43
N HIS A 11 9.16 6.51 10.12
CA HIS A 11 10.44 7.16 9.81
C HIS A 11 10.38 8.04 8.56
N PHE A 12 9.57 7.65 7.57
CA PHE A 12 9.34 8.48 6.40
C PHE A 12 8.61 9.76 6.78
N TYR A 13 7.58 9.66 7.63
CA TYR A 13 6.83 10.81 8.09
C TYR A 13 7.68 11.75 8.98
N ASP A 14 8.49 11.20 9.90
CA ASP A 14 9.43 11.99 10.69
C ASP A 14 10.42 12.78 9.82
N MET A 15 10.88 12.18 8.71
CA MET A 15 11.71 12.89 7.73
C MET A 15 10.96 14.05 7.08
N LEU A 16 9.68 13.88 6.74
CA LEU A 16 8.86 14.97 6.19
C LEU A 16 8.67 16.11 7.19
N GLU A 17 8.44 15.79 8.47
CA GLU A 17 8.35 16.81 9.52
C GLU A 17 9.67 17.57 9.67
N ARG A 18 10.80 16.85 9.70
CA ARG A 18 12.13 17.48 9.77
C ARG A 18 12.51 18.27 8.53
N LEU A 19 12.02 17.89 7.35
CA LEU A 19 12.17 18.68 6.13
C LEU A 19 11.34 19.98 6.20
N THR A 20 10.23 19.97 6.93
CA THR A 20 9.38 21.14 7.13
C THR A 20 9.98 22.08 8.18
N ASP A 21 10.36 21.54 9.34
CA ASP A 21 11.11 22.25 10.37
C ASP A 21 12.03 21.27 11.12
N ASN A 22 13.34 21.42 10.93
CA ASN A 22 14.35 20.63 11.64
C ASN A 22 14.79 21.27 12.97
N THR A 23 14.31 22.48 13.28
CA THR A 23 14.68 23.23 14.49
C THR A 23 13.74 22.97 15.65
N GLY A 24 12.51 22.53 15.37
CA GLY A 24 11.47 22.32 16.38
C GLY A 24 10.94 23.62 16.99
N LEU A 25 11.27 24.77 16.38
CA LEU A 25 10.85 26.09 16.82
C LEU A 25 9.44 26.42 16.34
N VAL A 26 9.02 25.80 15.23
CA VAL A 26 7.67 25.95 14.69
C VAL A 26 6.87 24.70 15.05
N PRO A 27 5.71 24.84 15.74
CA PRO A 27 4.85 23.71 15.99
C PRO A 27 4.23 23.22 14.67
N VAL A 28 4.77 22.12 14.14
CA VAL A 28 4.19 21.44 12.98
C VAL A 28 3.01 20.57 13.46
N PRO A 29 1.79 20.76 12.91
CA PRO A 29 0.66 19.92 13.29
C PRO A 29 0.90 18.47 12.90
N ASN A 30 0.67 17.53 13.82
CA ASN A 30 0.78 16.10 13.52
C ASN A 30 -0.28 15.69 12.47
N LYS A 31 0.18 15.29 11.29
CA LYS A 31 -0.60 14.77 10.16
C LYS A 31 -0.33 13.29 9.88
N TYR A 32 0.32 12.57 10.80
CA TYR A 32 0.69 11.16 10.60
C TYR A 32 -0.51 10.29 10.17
N LYS A 33 -1.66 10.44 10.84
CA LYS A 33 -2.89 9.69 10.50
C LYS A 33 -3.39 9.99 9.08
N SER A 34 -3.38 11.25 8.68
CA SER A 34 -3.76 11.67 7.33
C SER A 34 -2.77 11.13 6.29
N PHE A 35 -1.47 11.16 6.61
CA PHE A 35 -0.42 10.59 5.77
C PHE A 35 -0.60 9.08 5.58
N CYS A 36 -0.86 8.32 6.65
CA CYS A 36 -1.17 6.89 6.56
C CYS A 36 -2.37 6.60 5.64
N ARG A 37 -3.44 7.39 5.77
CA ARG A 37 -4.62 7.27 4.89
C ARG A 37 -4.28 7.51 3.42
N MET A 38 -3.55 8.59 3.13
CA MET A 38 -3.10 8.90 1.77
C MET A 38 -2.23 7.78 1.19
N VAL A 39 -1.34 7.19 2.00
CA VAL A 39 -0.52 6.04 1.59
C VAL A 39 -1.38 4.82 1.26
N HIS A 40 -2.42 4.54 2.04
CA HIS A 40 -3.36 3.45 1.76
C HIS A 40 -4.14 3.68 0.45
N GLU A 41 -4.69 4.88 0.26
CA GLU A 41 -5.39 5.26 -0.97
C GLU A 41 -4.47 5.16 -2.19
N TRP A 42 -3.22 5.65 -2.08
CA TRP A 42 -2.22 5.53 -3.14
C TRP A 42 -1.88 4.07 -3.46
N ARG A 43 -1.68 3.21 -2.45
CA ARG A 43 -1.43 1.77 -2.67
C ARG A 43 -2.61 1.11 -3.38
N HIS A 44 -3.84 1.44 -3.00
CA HIS A 44 -5.05 0.92 -3.65
C HIS A 44 -5.14 1.33 -5.12
N LEU A 45 -4.90 2.61 -5.44
CA LEU A 45 -4.84 3.09 -6.83
C LEU A 45 -3.76 2.37 -7.65
N LYS A 46 -2.60 2.07 -7.04
CA LYS A 46 -1.55 1.28 -7.69
C LYS A 46 -1.97 -0.16 -7.95
N MET A 47 -2.74 -0.80 -7.06
CA MET A 47 -3.27 -2.14 -7.28
C MET A 47 -4.25 -2.17 -8.45
N LEU A 48 -5.22 -1.25 -8.47
CA LEU A 48 -6.19 -1.12 -9.58
C LEU A 48 -5.51 -0.89 -10.93
N LYS A 49 -4.47 -0.05 -10.96
CA LYS A 49 -3.69 0.18 -12.18
C LYS A 49 -2.99 -1.09 -12.67
N ARG A 50 -2.47 -1.93 -11.77
CA ARG A 50 -1.78 -3.18 -12.12
C ARG A 50 -2.75 -4.24 -12.63
N ALA A 51 -3.94 -4.31 -12.04
CA ALA A 51 -5.01 -5.21 -12.47
C ALA A 51 -5.73 -4.74 -13.75
N SER A 52 -5.31 -3.63 -14.35
CA SER A 52 -5.92 -3.05 -15.55
C SER A 52 -7.40 -2.68 -15.40
N CYS A 53 -7.90 -2.48 -14.18
CA CYS A 53 -9.31 -2.13 -13.92
C CYS A 53 -9.73 -0.79 -14.56
N GLY A 54 -8.77 0.07 -14.94
CA GLY A 54 -9.06 1.30 -15.69
C GLY A 54 -9.43 1.07 -17.16
N ASN A 55 -9.17 -0.13 -17.70
CA ASN A 55 -9.54 -0.52 -19.06
C ASN A 55 -10.85 -1.33 -19.09
N ASP A 56 -11.35 -1.75 -17.92
CA ASP A 56 -12.63 -2.44 -17.80
C ASP A 56 -13.77 -1.42 -17.93
N PRO A 57 -14.81 -1.65 -18.76
CA PRO A 57 -15.97 -0.76 -18.87
C PRO A 57 -16.71 -0.54 -17.55
N SER A 58 -16.69 -1.51 -16.63
CA SER A 58 -17.25 -1.40 -15.27
C SER A 58 -16.34 -0.63 -14.30
N GLY A 59 -15.08 -0.41 -14.69
CA GLY A 59 -14.09 0.36 -13.96
C GLY A 59 -13.77 -0.22 -12.58
N MET A 60 -13.36 0.66 -11.66
CA MET A 60 -13.11 0.30 -10.25
C MET A 60 -14.35 -0.28 -9.56
N LEU A 61 -15.55 0.15 -9.94
CA LEU A 61 -16.80 -0.27 -9.29
C LEU A 61 -17.15 -1.73 -9.59
N GLY A 62 -16.64 -2.29 -10.69
CA GLY A 62 -16.81 -3.70 -11.02
C GLY A 62 -15.82 -4.64 -10.33
N THR A 63 -14.79 -4.10 -9.66
CA THR A 63 -13.75 -4.92 -9.03
C THR A 63 -14.30 -5.71 -7.84
N ALA A 64 -14.30 -7.04 -7.94
CA ALA A 64 -14.80 -7.94 -6.92
C ALA A 64 -13.83 -8.06 -5.73
N SER A 65 -14.37 -8.52 -4.59
CA SER A 65 -13.55 -8.80 -3.41
C SER A 65 -12.51 -9.87 -3.73
N GLY A 66 -11.24 -9.57 -3.47
CA GLY A 66 -10.12 -10.49 -3.73
C GLY A 66 -9.53 -10.40 -5.15
N GLU A 67 -10.18 -9.72 -6.10
CA GLU A 67 -9.73 -9.68 -7.50
C GLU A 67 -8.39 -8.97 -7.70
N LEU A 68 -8.04 -8.03 -6.81
CA LEU A 68 -6.74 -7.34 -6.82
C LEU A 68 -5.63 -8.09 -6.08
N THR A 69 -5.94 -9.23 -5.46
CA THR A 69 -4.96 -9.99 -4.68
C THR A 69 -4.12 -10.88 -5.59
N VAL A 70 -2.86 -11.06 -5.23
CA VAL A 70 -1.98 -12.00 -5.92
C VAL A 70 -2.20 -13.37 -5.29
N ILE A 71 -2.44 -14.38 -6.14
CA ILE A 71 -2.53 -15.77 -5.70
C ILE A 71 -1.23 -16.15 -5.00
N SER A 72 -1.35 -16.65 -3.78
CA SER A 72 -0.20 -17.03 -2.98
C SER A 72 0.24 -18.43 -3.38
N PRO A 73 1.46 -18.62 -3.93
CA PRO A 73 1.94 -19.95 -4.31
C PRO A 73 2.15 -20.88 -3.10
N ALA A 74 2.23 -20.32 -1.90
CA ALA A 74 2.37 -21.07 -0.65
C ALA A 74 1.03 -21.47 -0.02
N CYS A 75 -0.09 -20.92 -0.50
CA CYS A 75 -1.39 -21.32 0.01
C CYS A 75 -1.79 -22.68 -0.58
N PRO A 76 -2.25 -23.65 0.24
CA PRO A 76 -2.67 -24.95 -0.25
C PRO A 76 -3.93 -24.83 -1.11
N GLU A 77 -3.81 -25.19 -2.39
CA GLU A 77 -4.86 -25.13 -3.41
C GLU A 77 -5.05 -26.53 -4.02
N PRO A 78 -6.16 -27.23 -3.67
CA PRO A 78 -6.43 -28.56 -4.18
C PRO A 78 -6.50 -28.55 -5.71
N GLY A 79 -5.80 -29.49 -6.35
CA GLY A 79 -5.71 -29.57 -7.81
C GLY A 79 -4.77 -28.56 -8.46
N VAL A 80 -4.10 -27.70 -7.69
CA VAL A 80 -3.09 -26.74 -8.20
C VAL A 80 -1.70 -27.08 -7.68
N ASN A 81 -1.51 -27.09 -6.36
CA ASN A 81 -0.19 -27.27 -5.73
C ASN A 81 -0.17 -28.31 -4.59
N LEU A 82 -1.25 -29.08 -4.46
CA LEU A 82 -1.35 -30.20 -3.52
C LEU A 82 -1.33 -31.54 -4.27
N PRO A 83 -0.76 -32.60 -3.67
CA PRO A 83 -0.90 -33.96 -4.18
C PRO A 83 -2.38 -34.38 -4.30
N GLU A 84 -2.68 -35.27 -5.25
CA GLU A 84 -3.99 -35.94 -5.28
C GLU A 84 -4.19 -36.70 -3.96
N GLU A 85 -5.39 -36.59 -3.37
CA GLU A 85 -5.79 -37.23 -2.11
C GLU A 85 -5.05 -36.77 -0.84
N TRP A 86 -4.60 -35.50 -0.78
CA TRP A 86 -4.16 -34.85 0.48
C TRP A 86 -5.34 -34.56 1.42
#